data_AF-V7FAV3-F1
#
_entry.id   AF-V7FAV3-F1
#
_cell.length_a   1.000
_cell.length_b   1.000
_cell.length_c   1.000
_cell.angle_alpha   90.00
_cell.angle_beta   90.00
_cell.angle_gamma   90.00
#
_symmetry.space_group_name_H-M   'P 1'
#
loop_
_entity.id
_entity.type
_entity.pdbx_description
1 polymer ?
#
loop_
_entity_poly.entity_id
_entity_poly.type
_entity_poly.pdbx_seq_one_letter_code
_entity_poly.pdbx_strand_id
1 'polypeptide(L)'
;MDEQEAKSAYDEISDVLRKVGLNWVVEQVEESIYLGKTVITKADASEFIDDQVAGQRRGRRQMQEFVTTQLFSNIERLNLLLDAIDRILALPQFATDALKILEVKSVTFVSEREGDDGHSLRSDSGKQQEAARRRFRELRQQAGVTAA
;
A
#
# COMPACT_ATOMS: atom_id res chain seq x y z
N MET A 1 9.37 -20.97 14.13
CA MET A 1 9.74 -20.87 12.71
C MET A 1 11.25 -20.79 12.65
N ASP A 2 11.87 -21.59 11.80
CA ASP A 2 13.32 -21.57 11.59
C ASP A 2 13.72 -20.63 10.43
N GLU A 3 15.02 -20.38 10.27
CA GLU A 3 15.54 -19.46 9.24
C GLU A 3 15.35 -19.96 7.79
N GLN A 4 15.25 -21.28 7.59
CA GLN A 4 15.10 -21.85 6.26
C GLN A 4 13.63 -21.86 5.84
N GLU A 5 12.74 -22.20 6.76
CA GLU A 5 11.29 -22.09 6.66
C GLU A 5 10.88 -20.63 6.41
N ALA A 6 11.49 -19.69 7.13
CA ALA A 6 11.28 -18.26 6.91
C ALA A 6 11.62 -17.81 5.49
N LYS A 7 12.74 -18.30 4.96
CA LYS A 7 13.18 -17.99 3.61
C LYS A 7 12.22 -18.57 2.57
N SER A 8 11.86 -19.84 2.70
CA SER A 8 10.89 -20.47 1.79
C SER A 8 9.55 -19.75 1.81
N ALA A 9 9.04 -19.39 2.99
CA ALA A 9 7.79 -18.64 3.13
C ALA A 9 7.89 -17.24 2.49
N TYR A 10 9.02 -16.54 2.66
CA TYR A 10 9.26 -15.26 2.00
C TYR A 10 9.20 -15.38 0.48
N ASP A 11 9.90 -16.38 -0.08
CA ASP A 11 9.96 -16.62 -1.52
C ASP A 11 8.57 -16.96 -2.08
N GLU A 12 7.83 -17.86 -1.42
CA GLU A 12 6.47 -18.26 -1.81
C GLU A 12 5.48 -17.08 -1.80
N ILE A 13 5.49 -16.27 -0.73
CA ILE A 13 4.60 -15.10 -0.61
C ILE A 13 4.98 -14.05 -1.67
N SER A 14 6.27 -13.80 -1.87
CA SER A 14 6.76 -12.86 -2.89
C SER A 14 6.29 -13.27 -4.29
N ASP A 15 6.34 -14.56 -4.62
CA ASP A 15 5.84 -15.09 -5.88
C ASP A 15 4.33 -14.91 -6.04
N VAL A 16 3.55 -15.11 -4.97
CA VAL A 16 2.11 -14.86 -4.98
C VAL A 16 1.83 -13.38 -5.24
N LEU A 17 2.49 -12.47 -4.53
CA LEU A 17 2.33 -11.02 -4.68
C LEU A 17 2.66 -10.57 -6.11
N ARG A 18 3.73 -11.10 -6.70
CA ARG A 18 4.09 -10.83 -8.11
C ARG A 18 3.00 -11.29 -9.07
N LYS A 19 2.46 -12.50 -8.90
CA LYS A 19 1.40 -13.06 -9.75
C LYS A 19 0.09 -12.27 -9.69
N VAL A 20 -0.23 -11.67 -8.55
CA VAL A 20 -1.45 -10.84 -8.39
C VAL A 20 -1.24 -9.38 -8.77
N GLY A 21 -0.06 -9.01 -9.29
CA GLY A 21 0.24 -7.65 -9.74
C GLY A 21 0.68 -6.69 -8.63
N LEU A 22 1.01 -7.20 -7.44
CA LEU A 22 1.52 -6.44 -6.30
C LEU A 22 3.06 -6.50 -6.22
N ASN A 23 3.73 -6.58 -7.38
CA ASN A 23 5.21 -6.64 -7.44
C ASN A 23 5.88 -5.43 -6.78
N TRP A 24 5.27 -4.24 -6.88
CA TRP A 24 5.79 -3.02 -6.26
C TRP A 24 5.96 -3.14 -4.74
N VAL A 25 5.15 -3.97 -4.06
CA VAL A 25 5.26 -4.22 -2.63
C VAL A 25 6.53 -4.98 -2.32
N VAL A 26 6.80 -6.02 -3.11
CA VAL A 26 8.00 -6.84 -2.99
C VAL A 26 9.24 -6.00 -3.26
N GLU A 27 9.22 -5.16 -4.30
CA GLU A 27 10.31 -4.25 -4.63
C GLU A 27 10.63 -3.27 -3.49
N GLN A 28 9.60 -2.67 -2.85
CA GLN A 28 9.79 -1.77 -1.71
C GLN A 28 10.38 -2.47 -0.48
N VAL A 29 9.97 -3.72 -0.23
CA VAL A 29 10.53 -4.54 0.84
C VAL A 29 11.97 -4.94 0.53
N GLU A 30 12.26 -5.36 -0.71
CA GLU A 30 13.62 -5.72 -1.15
C GLU A 30 14.58 -4.53 -1.06
N GLU A 31 14.14 -3.32 -1.42
CA GLU A 31 14.91 -2.08 -1.24
C GLU A 31 15.23 -1.83 0.25
N SER A 32 14.24 -2.01 1.12
CA SER A 32 14.42 -1.87 2.58
C SER A 32 15.40 -2.90 3.13
N ILE A 33 15.33 -4.15 2.66
CA ILE A 33 16.26 -5.22 3.05
C ILE A 33 17.68 -4.91 2.57
N TYR A 34 17.82 -4.39 1.36
CA TYR A 34 19.11 -4.02 0.78
C TYR A 34 19.80 -2.91 1.57
N LEU A 35 19.05 -1.90 2.03
CA LEU A 35 19.58 -0.83 2.88
C LEU A 35 20.07 -1.34 4.24
N GLY A 36 19.50 -2.44 4.73
CA GLY A 36 19.88 -3.06 6.00
C GLY A 36 19.32 -2.33 7.23
N LYS A 37 19.52 -2.93 8.40
CA LYS A 37 19.08 -2.36 9.68
C LYS A 37 20.17 -1.47 10.26
N THR A 38 19.76 -0.30 10.74
CA THR A 38 20.66 0.62 11.44
C THR A 38 20.81 0.18 12.90
N VAL A 39 22.04 -0.08 13.34
CA VAL A 39 22.35 -0.55 14.70
C VAL A 39 23.44 0.34 15.30
N ILE A 40 23.26 0.73 16.56
CA ILE A 40 24.30 1.46 17.30
C ILE A 40 25.22 0.44 17.95
N THR A 41 26.47 0.39 17.51
CA THR A 41 27.50 -0.50 18.02
C THR A 41 28.57 0.29 18.74
N LYS A 42 28.94 -0.15 19.95
CA LYS A 42 30.08 0.42 20.68
C LYS A 42 31.36 -0.22 20.16
N ALA A 43 32.23 0.59 19.58
CA ALA A 43 33.51 0.13 19.07
C ALA A 43 34.63 1.09 19.49
N ASP A 44 35.88 0.61 19.42
CA ASP A 44 37.03 1.44 19.73
C ASP A 44 37.24 2.43 18.57
N ALA A 45 37.29 3.73 18.88
CA ALA A 45 37.44 4.76 17.86
C ALA A 45 38.73 4.60 17.04
N SER A 46 39.74 3.92 17.57
CA SER A 46 40.97 3.60 16.84
C SER A 46 40.81 2.58 15.71
N GLU A 47 39.68 1.88 15.61
CA GLU A 47 39.42 0.91 14.51
C GLU A 47 38.84 1.59 13.26
N PHE A 48 38.32 2.81 13.37
CA PHE A 48 37.68 3.55 12.26
C PHE A 48 38.44 4.80 11.81
N ILE A 49 39.43 5.24 12.61
CA ILE A 49 40.33 6.33 12.22
C ILE A 49 41.43 5.71 11.36
N ASP A 50 41.24 5.75 10.05
CA ASP A 50 42.31 5.48 9.09
C ASP A 50 43.53 6.35 9.42
N ASP A 51 44.72 5.78 9.22
CA ASP A 51 46.07 6.28 9.54
C ASP A 51 46.45 7.64 8.88
N GLN A 52 45.49 8.43 8.41
CA GLN A 52 45.69 9.71 7.69
C GLN A 52 46.09 10.89 8.58
N VAL A 53 46.10 10.75 9.90
CA VAL A 53 46.62 11.77 10.81
C VAL A 53 47.98 11.33 11.35
N ALA A 54 48.98 11.34 10.48
CA ALA A 54 50.38 11.12 10.85
C ALA A 54 50.81 12.16 11.91
N GLY A 55 50.75 11.79 13.19
CA GLY A 55 51.32 12.60 14.28
C GLY A 55 50.61 12.59 15.63
N GLN A 56 49.37 12.09 15.76
CA GLN A 56 48.71 12.07 17.07
C GLN A 56 49.04 10.79 17.86
N ARG A 57 49.76 10.98 18.97
CA ARG A 57 50.09 9.96 19.97
C ARG A 57 48.84 9.15 20.31
N ARG A 58 48.93 7.81 20.23
CA ARG A 58 47.90 6.84 20.63
C ARG A 58 47.51 7.05 22.10
N GLY A 59 46.55 7.93 22.33
CA GLY A 59 45.92 8.15 23.62
C GLY A 59 44.76 7.18 23.80
N ARG A 60 44.79 6.43 24.91
CA ARG A 60 43.71 5.67 25.56
C ARG A 60 42.49 5.28 24.69
N ARG A 61 42.35 3.98 24.43
CA ARG A 61 41.14 3.35 23.84
C ARG A 61 39.87 3.96 24.44
N GLN A 62 39.14 4.74 23.65
CA GLN A 62 37.88 5.35 24.05
C GLN A 62 36.79 4.69 23.23
N MET A 63 35.95 3.91 23.90
CA MET A 63 34.78 3.32 23.25
C MET A 63 33.80 4.42 22.87
N GLN A 64 33.45 4.48 21.59
CA GLN A 64 32.47 5.40 21.05
C GLN A 64 31.32 4.62 20.43
N GLU A 65 30.15 5.25 20.39
CA GLU A 65 28.95 4.69 19.75
C GLU A 65 28.97 5.04 18.26
N PHE A 66 29.03 4.02 17.42
CA PHE A 66 28.99 4.15 15.96
C PHE A 66 27.67 3.63 15.42
N VAL A 67 27.12 4.34 14.45
CA VAL A 67 25.96 3.87 13.69
C VAL A 67 26.47 2.97 12.57
N THR A 68 26.08 1.70 12.60
CA THR A 68 26.47 0.69 11.60
C THR A 68 25.24 0.07 10.94
N THR A 69 25.41 -0.44 9.73
CA THR A 69 24.38 -1.17 9.00
C THR A 69 24.61 -2.67 9.15
N GLN A 70 23.57 -3.41 9.56
CA GLN A 70 23.58 -4.86 9.63
C GLN A 70 22.57 -5.45 8.64
N LEU A 71 22.82 -6.70 8.24
CA LEU A 71 21.88 -7.43 7.38
C LEU A 71 20.70 -7.94 8.22
N PHE A 72 19.53 -8.00 7.59
CA PHE A 72 18.35 -8.65 8.14
C PHE A 72 18.46 -10.18 8.06
N SER A 73 18.06 -10.88 9.13
CA SER A 73 17.88 -12.34 9.10
C SER A 73 16.66 -12.73 8.25
N ASN A 74 16.50 -14.01 7.87
CA ASN A 74 15.37 -14.40 7.02
C ASN A 74 14.04 -14.25 7.76
N ILE A 75 14.02 -14.47 9.07
CA ILE A 75 12.84 -14.22 9.91
C ILE A 75 12.49 -12.72 9.90
N GLU A 76 13.48 -11.84 10.05
CA GLU A 76 13.25 -10.38 9.99
C GLU A 76 12.74 -9.95 8.60
N ARG A 77 13.29 -10.51 7.52
CA ARG A 77 12.85 -10.26 6.14
C ARG A 77 11.39 -10.69 5.92
N LEU A 78 11.00 -11.85 6.41
CA LEU A 78 9.61 -12.31 6.34
C LEU A 78 8.68 -11.36 7.09
N ASN A 79 9.05 -10.95 8.30
CA ASN A 79 8.24 -10.03 9.09
C ASN A 79 8.07 -8.66 8.39
N LEU A 80 9.12 -8.14 7.74
CA LEU A 80 9.01 -6.92 6.94
C LEU A 80 8.00 -7.07 5.79
N LEU A 81 7.98 -8.22 5.12
CA LEU A 81 7.04 -8.51 4.05
C LEU A 81 5.60 -8.59 4.58
N LEU A 82 5.38 -9.29 5.69
CA LEU A 82 4.07 -9.41 6.33
C LEU A 82 3.55 -8.05 6.80
N ASP A 83 4.40 -7.25 7.46
CA ASP A 83 4.07 -5.88 7.88
C ASP A 83 3.69 -5.00 6.69
N ALA A 84 4.39 -5.14 5.55
CA ALA A 84 4.07 -4.40 4.34
C ALA A 84 2.68 -4.79 3.78
N ILE A 85 2.36 -6.08 3.77
CA ILE A 85 1.04 -6.59 3.36
C ILE A 85 -0.04 -6.03 4.29
N ASP A 86 0.14 -6.10 5.61
CA ASP A 86 -0.83 -5.61 6.59
C ASP A 86 -1.10 -4.12 6.43
N ARG A 87 -0.05 -3.32 6.18
CA ARG A 87 -0.19 -1.88 5.91
C ARG A 87 -1.02 -1.60 4.67
N ILE A 88 -0.88 -2.40 3.62
CA ILE A 88 -1.65 -2.24 2.38
C ILE A 88 -3.11 -2.62 2.59
N LEU A 89 -3.36 -3.73 3.27
CA LEU A 89 -4.72 -4.16 3.60
C LEU A 89 -5.45 -3.13 4.48
N ALA A 90 -4.72 -2.39 5.30
CA ALA A 90 -5.26 -1.30 6.09
C ALA A 90 -5.61 -0.03 5.29
N LEU A 91 -5.20 0.09 4.00
CA LEU A 91 -5.50 1.26 3.18
C LEU A 91 -6.96 1.22 2.68
N PRO A 92 -7.80 2.22 3.00
CA PRO A 92 -9.19 2.28 2.52
C PRO A 92 -9.29 2.32 0.99
N GLN A 93 -8.30 2.95 0.35
CA GLN A 93 -8.19 3.07 -1.10
C GLN A 93 -7.92 1.71 -1.77
N PHE A 94 -7.13 0.85 -1.12
CA PHE A 94 -6.87 -0.50 -1.61
C PHE A 94 -8.14 -1.34 -1.59
N ALA A 95 -8.93 -1.27 -0.51
CA ALA A 95 -10.22 -1.97 -0.44
C ALA A 95 -11.18 -1.52 -1.56
N THR A 96 -11.23 -0.22 -1.84
CA THR A 96 -12.08 0.32 -2.92
C THR A 96 -11.58 -0.07 -4.31
N ASP A 97 -10.27 -0.04 -4.54
CA ASP A 97 -9.71 -0.40 -5.85
C ASP A 97 -9.73 -1.91 -6.11
N ALA A 98 -9.55 -2.74 -5.06
CA ALA A 98 -9.76 -4.19 -5.14
C ALA A 98 -11.22 -4.53 -5.46
N LEU A 99 -12.18 -3.84 -4.85
CA LEU A 99 -13.61 -3.99 -5.17
C LEU A 99 -13.91 -3.60 -6.62
N LYS A 100 -13.34 -2.51 -7.14
CA LYS A 100 -13.49 -2.14 -8.56
C LYS A 100 -12.93 -3.21 -9.51
N ILE A 101 -11.79 -3.82 -9.17
CA ILE A 101 -11.19 -4.91 -9.97
C ILE A 101 -12.09 -6.15 -9.96
N LEU A 102 -12.74 -6.45 -8.83
CA LEU A 102 -13.71 -7.55 -8.71
C LEU A 102 -15.05 -7.25 -9.40
N GLU A 103 -15.53 -6.01 -9.34
CA GLU A 103 -16.73 -5.55 -10.07
C GLU A 103 -16.57 -5.69 -11.59
N VAL A 104 -15.36 -5.46 -12.13
CA VAL A 104 -15.05 -5.66 -13.56
C VAL A 104 -15.17 -7.13 -13.99
N LYS A 105 -15.12 -8.10 -13.07
CA LYS A 105 -15.26 -9.54 -13.37
C LYS A 105 -16.69 -10.10 -13.21
N SER A 106 -17.71 -9.23 -13.26
CA SER A 106 -19.14 -9.59 -13.16
C SER A 106 -19.55 -10.17 -11.81
N VAL A 107 -19.98 -9.29 -10.91
CA VAL A 107 -20.75 -9.67 -9.72
C VAL A 107 -22.23 -9.62 -10.08
N THR A 108 -22.85 -10.79 -10.24
CA THR A 108 -24.31 -10.93 -10.25
C THR A 108 -24.79 -10.88 -8.81
N PHE A 109 -25.32 -9.74 -8.38
CA PHE A 109 -26.05 -9.65 -7.12
C PHE A 109 -27.34 -10.47 -7.23
N VAL A 110 -27.31 -11.69 -6.68
CA VAL A 110 -28.54 -12.48 -6.46
C VAL A 110 -29.11 -12.01 -5.14
N SER A 111 -30.10 -11.12 -5.17
CA SER A 111 -30.87 -10.80 -3.97
C SER A 111 -31.76 -11.99 -3.62
N GLU A 112 -31.69 -12.50 -2.40
CA GLU A 112 -32.58 -13.54 -1.84
C GLU A 112 -34.04 -13.09 -1.67
N ARG A 113 -34.47 -12.00 -2.34
CA ARG A 113 -35.90 -11.69 -2.48
C ARG A 113 -36.46 -12.51 -3.62
N GLU A 114 -36.92 -13.68 -3.21
CA GLU A 114 -37.91 -14.52 -3.84
C GLU A 114 -38.98 -13.67 -4.57
N GLY A 115 -38.99 -13.78 -5.91
CA GLY A 115 -40.07 -13.35 -6.79
C GLY A 115 -40.24 -11.84 -6.98
N ASP A 116 -39.50 -11.25 -7.92
CA ASP A 116 -40.02 -10.07 -8.63
C ASP A 116 -39.47 -10.03 -10.07
N ASP A 117 -40.37 -9.82 -11.01
CA ASP A 117 -40.22 -10.18 -12.40
C ASP A 117 -39.32 -9.18 -13.14
N GLY A 118 -38.22 -9.69 -13.71
CA GLY A 118 -37.75 -9.34 -15.05
C GLY A 118 -37.64 -7.85 -15.47
N HIS A 119 -37.44 -6.90 -14.56
CA HIS A 119 -37.25 -5.50 -14.95
C HIS A 119 -35.77 -5.16 -15.13
N SER A 120 -35.29 -5.27 -16.38
CA SER A 120 -34.02 -4.66 -16.78
C SER A 120 -34.09 -3.16 -16.52
N LEU A 121 -33.29 -2.65 -15.58
CA LEU A 121 -33.11 -1.22 -15.36
C LEU A 121 -32.32 -0.63 -16.53
N ARG A 122 -33.00 -0.39 -17.66
CA ARG A 122 -32.54 0.59 -18.63
C ARG A 122 -32.70 1.96 -17.99
N SER A 123 -31.57 2.57 -17.64
CA SER A 123 -31.51 3.92 -17.07
C SER A 123 -32.04 4.96 -18.07
N ASP A 124 -33.32 5.27 -18.00
CA ASP A 124 -33.94 6.42 -18.69
C ASP A 124 -33.91 7.70 -17.80
N SER A 125 -33.01 7.71 -16.81
CA SER A 125 -32.84 8.76 -15.80
C SER A 125 -32.49 10.14 -16.38
N GLY A 126 -31.97 10.20 -17.62
CA GLY A 126 -31.71 11.45 -18.33
C GLY A 126 -32.98 12.17 -18.82
N LYS A 127 -33.96 11.43 -19.35
CA LYS A 127 -35.16 12.03 -19.96
C LYS A 127 -36.14 12.55 -18.92
N GLN A 128 -36.27 11.88 -17.78
CA GLN A 128 -37.13 12.34 -16.68
C GLN A 128 -36.58 13.62 -16.02
N GLN A 129 -35.25 13.76 -15.90
CA GLN A 129 -34.63 14.99 -15.39
C GLN A 129 -34.79 16.18 -16.35
N GLU A 130 -34.67 15.97 -17.67
CA GLU A 130 -34.91 17.04 -18.65
C GLU A 130 -36.37 17.48 -18.70
N ALA A 131 -37.31 16.54 -18.61
CA ALA A 131 -38.74 16.86 -18.57
C ALA A 131 -39.11 17.68 -17.32
N ALA A 132 -38.54 17.32 -16.15
CA ALA A 132 -38.74 18.07 -14.91
C ALA A 132 -38.15 19.48 -15.00
N ARG A 133 -36.96 19.65 -15.61
CA ARG A 133 -36.32 20.95 -15.82
C ARG A 133 -37.09 21.85 -16.79
N ARG A 134 -37.70 21.29 -17.84
CA ARG A 134 -38.56 22.04 -18.76
C ARG A 134 -39.82 22.57 -18.07
N ARG A 135 -40.51 21.71 -17.31
CA ARG A 135 -41.70 22.11 -16.53
C ARG A 135 -41.39 23.21 -15.52
N PHE A 136 -40.22 23.16 -14.87
CA PHE A 136 -39.79 24.20 -13.93
C PHE A 136 -39.50 25.54 -14.61
N ARG A 137 -38.99 25.56 -15.86
CA ARG A 137 -38.80 26.81 -16.62
C ARG A 137 -40.12 27.42 -17.08
N GLU A 138 -41.05 26.59 -17.52
CA GLU A 138 -42.39 27.05 -17.95
C GLU A 138 -43.16 27.67 -16.79
N LEU A 139 -43.14 27.04 -15.60
CA LEU A 139 -43.73 27.59 -14.38
C LEU A 139 -43.09 28.93 -13.98
N ARG A 140 -41.77 29.07 -14.15
CA ARG A 140 -41.05 30.31 -13.83
C ARG A 140 -41.38 31.45 -14.81
N GLN A 141 -41.63 31.14 -16.08
CA GLN A 141 -42.10 32.11 -17.07
C GLN A 141 -43.55 32.52 -16.85
N GLN A 142 -44.42 31.59 -16.43
CA GLN A 142 -45.81 31.91 -16.05
C GLN A 142 -45.90 32.75 -14.77
N ALA A 143 -44.94 32.59 -13.84
CA ALA A 143 -44.88 33.35 -12.60
C ALA A 143 -44.30 34.78 -12.75
N GLY A 144 -43.96 35.21 -13.97
CA GLY A 144 -43.55 36.60 -14.25
C GLY A 144 -42.26 37.06 -13.55
N VAL A 145 -41.38 36.15 -13.13
CA VAL A 145 -40.12 36.52 -12.47
C VAL A 145 -39.02 36.66 -13.52
N THR A 146 -38.90 37.85 -14.11
CA THR A 146 -37.68 38.29 -14.78
C THR A 146 -36.65 38.66 -13.71
N ALA A 147 -35.55 37.93 -13.65
CA ALA A 147 -34.39 38.34 -12.86
C ALA A 147 -33.79 39.61 -13.52
N ALA A 148 -33.74 40.69 -12.75
CA ALA A 148 -32.83 41.81 -13.00
C ALA A 148 -31.42 41.44 -12.55
#